data_AF-A0A3D1S5C8-F1
#
_entry.id   AF-A0A3D1S5C8-F1
#
_cell.length_a   1.000
_cell.length_b   1.000
_cell.length_c   1.000
_cell.angle_alpha   90.00
_cell.angle_beta   90.00
_cell.angle_gamma   90.00
#
_symmetry.space_group_name_H-M   'P 1'
#
loop_
_entity.id
_entity.type
_entity.pdbx_description
1 polymer ?
#
loop_
_entity_poly.entity_id
_entity_poly.type
_entity_poly.pdbx_seq_one_letter_code
_entity_poly.pdbx_strand_id
1 'polypeptide(L)'
;TDNSSVDESLLNEPQERDLYQQITQQQATVNVALVTNDYTSILTSLAQLQDSVDAFFDNIMVMSDDASLRQNRLALLLQLRALFLSTADISVLA
;
A
#
# COMPACT_ATOMS: atom_id res chain seq x y z
N THR A 1 -5.92 19.88 0.96
CA THR A 1 -5.79 19.40 2.36
C THR A 1 -6.00 17.90 2.29
N ASP A 2 -4.97 17.19 1.84
CA ASP A 2 -5.07 15.77 1.49
C ASP A 2 -5.10 14.94 2.76
N ASN A 3 -6.20 14.22 2.97
CA ASN A 3 -6.35 13.29 4.08
C ASN A 3 -5.59 11.98 3.73
N SER A 4 -4.26 12.07 3.62
CA SER A 4 -3.39 11.01 3.10
C SER A 4 -2.84 10.06 4.17
N SER A 5 -3.28 10.21 5.42
CA SER A 5 -2.90 9.30 6.51
C SER A 5 -4.00 8.29 6.76
N VAL A 6 -3.64 7.01 6.86
CA VAL A 6 -4.52 5.96 7.35
C VAL A 6 -4.75 6.18 8.85
N ASP A 7 -6.00 6.06 9.29
CA ASP A 7 -6.39 5.99 10.69
C ASP A 7 -6.59 4.51 11.04
N GLU A 8 -5.69 3.96 11.85
CA GLU A 8 -5.72 2.56 12.27
C GLU A 8 -6.96 2.19 13.08
N SER A 9 -7.59 3.17 13.75
CA SER A 9 -8.83 2.94 14.51
C SER A 9 -10.05 2.69 13.60
N LEU A 10 -9.93 3.05 12.32
CA LEU A 10 -10.96 2.87 11.29
C LEU A 10 -10.68 1.67 10.36
N LEU A 11 -9.69 0.84 10.67
CA LEU A 11 -9.43 -0.44 9.98
C LEU A 11 -10.29 -1.53 10.63
N ASN A 12 -11.51 -1.66 10.12
CA ASN A 12 -12.54 -2.52 10.72
C ASN A 12 -12.40 -3.97 10.26
N GLU A 13 -12.05 -4.17 9.00
CA GLU A 13 -11.98 -5.49 8.38
C GLU A 13 -10.56 -6.06 8.46
N PRO A 14 -10.41 -7.39 8.60
CA PRO A 14 -9.08 -8.01 8.71
C PRO A 14 -8.22 -7.76 7.46
N GLN A 15 -8.82 -7.67 6.27
CA GLN A 15 -8.11 -7.40 5.01
C GLN A 15 -7.58 -5.96 4.94
N GLU A 16 -8.26 -4.99 5.55
CA GLU A 16 -7.75 -3.61 5.65
C GLU A 16 -6.50 -3.57 6.53
N ARG A 17 -6.55 -4.28 7.65
CA ARG A 17 -5.44 -4.37 8.62
C ARG A 17 -4.24 -5.12 8.04
N ASP A 18 -4.50 -6.23 7.35
CA ASP A 18 -3.45 -7.01 6.68
C ASP A 18 -2.78 -6.18 5.59
N LEU A 19 -3.56 -5.56 4.69
CA LEU A 19 -3.00 -4.71 3.64
C LEU A 19 -2.19 -3.54 4.23
N TYR A 20 -2.67 -2.88 5.27
CA TYR A 20 -1.93 -1.80 5.95
C TYR A 20 -0.61 -2.27 6.56
N GLN A 21 -0.63 -3.43 7.24
CA GLN A 21 0.58 -4.02 7.81
C GLN A 21 1.60 -4.37 6.71
N GLN A 22 1.13 -4.99 5.62
CA GLN A 22 1.99 -5.37 4.49
C GLN A 22 2.58 -4.12 3.83
N ILE A 23 1.78 -3.09 3.55
CA ILE A 23 2.29 -1.81 3.00
C ILE A 23 3.38 -1.23 3.91
N THR A 24 3.13 -1.17 5.22
CA THR A 24 4.09 -0.62 6.19
C THR A 24 5.39 -1.42 6.22
N GLN A 25 5.30 -2.75 6.20
CA GLN A 25 6.46 -3.64 6.20
C GLN A 25 7.27 -3.51 4.91
N GLN A 26 6.60 -3.56 3.75
CA GLN A 26 7.27 -3.48 2.45
C GLN A 26 7.85 -2.09 2.20
N GLN A 27 7.20 -1.01 2.69
CA GLN A 27 7.76 0.34 2.63
C GLN A 27 9.13 0.41 3.33
N ALA A 28 9.29 -0.23 4.49
CA ALA A 28 10.58 -0.28 5.18
C ALA A 28 11.64 -1.03 4.36
N THR A 29 11.29 -2.17 3.77
CA THR A 29 12.17 -2.95 2.88
C THR A 29 12.58 -2.15 1.64
N VAL A 30 11.61 -1.56 0.94
CA VAL A 30 11.84 -0.76 -0.26
C VAL A 30 12.72 0.45 0.04
N ASN A 31 12.49 1.15 1.15
CA ASN A 31 13.32 2.29 1.55
C ASN A 31 14.79 1.91 1.73
N VAL A 32 15.07 0.76 2.35
CA VAL A 32 16.45 0.27 2.52
C VAL A 32 17.05 -0.14 1.17
N ALA A 33 16.30 -0.88 0.36
CA ALA A 33 16.76 -1.37 -0.93
C ALA A 33 16.99 -0.25 -1.95
N LEU A 34 16.25 0.85 -1.87
CA LEU A 34 16.48 2.06 -2.68
C LEU A 34 17.84 2.70 -2.37
N VAL A 35 18.26 2.73 -1.10
CA VAL A 35 19.57 3.28 -0.71
C VAL A 35 20.72 2.45 -1.29
N THR A 36 20.54 1.13 -1.38
CA THR A 36 21.55 0.20 -1.89
C THR A 36 21.43 -0.08 -3.39
N ASN A 37 20.46 0.53 -4.08
CA ASN A 37 20.10 0.21 -5.47
C ASN A 37 19.83 -1.29 -5.71
N ASP A 38 19.30 -1.98 -4.70
CA ASP A 38 18.93 -3.40 -4.81
C ASP A 38 17.53 -3.55 -5.43
N TYR A 39 17.49 -3.44 -6.74
CA TYR A 39 16.25 -3.50 -7.51
C TYR A 39 15.54 -4.86 -7.42
N THR A 40 16.29 -5.94 -7.25
CA THR A 40 15.71 -7.28 -7.07
C THR A 40 14.91 -7.34 -5.78
N SER A 41 15.46 -6.81 -4.69
CA SER A 41 14.76 -6.74 -3.40
C SER A 41 13.53 -5.83 -3.49
N ILE A 42 13.60 -4.71 -4.21
CA ILE A 42 12.46 -3.82 -4.44
C ILE A 42 11.33 -4.56 -5.18
N LEU A 43 11.61 -5.16 -6.33
CA LEU A 43 10.59 -5.84 -7.15
C LEU A 43 10.00 -7.05 -6.41
N THR A 44 10.83 -7.81 -5.68
CA THR A 44 10.37 -8.94 -4.88
C THR A 44 9.48 -8.49 -3.72
N SER A 45 9.84 -7.38 -3.06
CA SER A 45 9.04 -6.78 -1.99
C SER A 45 7.68 -6.31 -2.49
N LEU A 46 7.61 -5.66 -3.66
CA LEU A 46 6.34 -5.27 -4.26
C LEU A 46 5.48 -6.47 -4.67
N ALA A 47 6.08 -7.54 -5.19
CA ALA A 47 5.35 -8.75 -5.58
C ALA A 47 4.67 -9.43 -4.37
N GLN A 48 5.23 -9.31 -3.17
CA GLN A 48 4.63 -9.85 -1.94
C GLN A 48 3.31 -9.17 -1.55
N LEU A 49 3.01 -7.99 -2.11
CA LEU A 49 1.74 -7.29 -1.85
C LEU A 49 0.58 -7.86 -2.67
N GLN A 50 0.84 -8.69 -3.69
CA GLN A 50 -0.21 -9.14 -4.60
C GLN A 50 -1.39 -9.80 -3.87
N ASP A 51 -1.10 -10.78 -3.02
CA ASP A 51 -2.14 -11.55 -2.32
C ASP A 51 -2.98 -10.67 -1.36
N SER A 52 -2.35 -9.73 -0.66
CA SER A 52 -3.06 -8.83 0.28
C SER A 52 -3.87 -7.76 -0.45
N VAL A 53 -3.40 -7.31 -1.62
CA VAL A 53 -4.15 -6.41 -2.50
C VAL A 53 -5.36 -7.13 -3.10
N ASP A 54 -5.19 -8.34 -3.62
CA ASP A 54 -6.29 -9.14 -4.17
C ASP A 54 -7.33 -9.43 -3.08
N ALA A 55 -6.91 -9.89 -1.90
CA ALA A 55 -7.79 -10.12 -0.77
C ALA A 55 -8.53 -8.86 -0.32
N PHE A 56 -7.88 -7.69 -0.35
CA PHE A 56 -8.53 -6.41 -0.07
C PHE A 56 -9.63 -6.13 -1.09
N PHE A 57 -9.36 -6.23 -2.39
CA PHE A 57 -10.38 -5.91 -3.42
C PHE A 57 -11.52 -6.93 -3.48
N ASP A 58 -11.25 -8.20 -3.15
CA ASP A 58 -12.28 -9.23 -3.10
C ASP A 58 -13.27 -9.05 -1.94
N ASN A 59 -12.81 -8.45 -0.83
CA ASN A 59 -13.59 -8.37 0.40
C ASN A 59 -14.02 -6.95 0.80
N ILE A 60 -13.37 -5.91 0.28
CA ILE A 60 -13.56 -4.53 0.73
C ILE A 60 -14.22 -3.66 -0.35
N MET A 61 -15.43 -3.19 -0.07
CA MET A 61 -16.08 -2.18 -0.89
C MET A 61 -15.49 -0.79 -0.60
N VAL A 62 -14.56 -0.34 -1.44
CA VAL A 62 -13.87 0.95 -1.27
C VAL A 62 -14.84 2.13 -1.19
N MET A 63 -15.84 2.16 -2.06
CA MET A 63 -16.89 3.19 -2.07
C MET A 63 -18.01 2.88 -1.08
N SER A 64 -17.65 2.73 0.20
CA SER A 64 -18.60 2.56 1.31
C SER A 64 -19.50 3.78 1.49
N ASP A 65 -20.72 3.61 1.99
CA ASP A 65 -21.63 4.72 2.33
C ASP A 65 -21.10 5.57 3.49
N ASP A 66 -20.34 4.96 4.41
CA ASP A 66 -19.66 5.65 5.50
C ASP A 66 -18.48 6.47 4.96
N ALA A 67 -18.56 7.79 5.10
CA ALA A 67 -17.56 8.72 4.59
C ALA A 67 -16.18 8.56 5.26
N SER A 68 -16.14 8.23 6.55
CA SER A 68 -14.89 8.04 7.30
C SER A 68 -14.19 6.77 6.83
N LEU A 69 -14.92 5.66 6.69
CA LEU A 69 -14.36 4.40 6.18
C LEU A 69 -13.92 4.55 4.72
N ARG A 70 -14.73 5.18 3.87
CA ARG A 70 -14.37 5.46 2.48
C ARG A 70 -13.07 6.25 2.40
N GLN A 71 -12.94 7.29 3.22
CA GLN A 71 -11.72 8.10 3.21
C GLN A 71 -10.50 7.33 3.71
N ASN A 72 -10.67 6.50 4.74
CA ASN A 72 -9.58 5.65 5.24
C ASN A 72 -9.12 4.61 4.20
N ARG A 73 -10.07 3.95 3.51
CA ARG A 73 -9.78 3.01 2.42
C ARG A 73 -9.06 3.68 1.26
N LEU A 74 -9.47 4.91 0.90
CA LEU A 74 -8.77 5.70 -0.12
C LEU A 74 -7.35 6.08 0.32
N ALA A 75 -7.15 6.45 1.59
CA ALA A 75 -5.81 6.73 2.12
C ALA A 75 -4.90 5.49 2.03
N LEU A 76 -5.42 4.30 2.33
CA LEU A 76 -4.68 3.04 2.20
C LEU A 76 -4.24 2.78 0.75
N LEU A 77 -5.15 2.98 -0.22
CA LEU A 77 -4.83 2.85 -1.64
C LEU A 77 -3.84 3.92 -2.13
N LEU A 78 -3.89 5.13 -1.57
CA LEU A 78 -2.91 6.18 -1.87
C LEU A 78 -1.52 5.82 -1.36
N GLN A 79 -1.41 5.22 -0.16
CA GLN A 79 -0.13 4.72 0.36
C GLN A 79 0.42 3.58 -0.51
N LEU A 80 -0.42 2.61 -0.87
CA LEU A 80 -0.05 1.54 -1.80
C LEU A 80 0.47 2.11 -3.12
N ARG A 81 -0.26 3.06 -3.72
CA ARG A 81 0.16 3.73 -4.95
C ARG A 81 1.50 4.47 -4.78
N ALA A 82 1.70 5.16 -3.66
CA ALA A 82 2.94 5.87 -3.39
C ALA A 82 4.14 4.90 -3.30
N LEU A 83 3.95 3.73 -2.70
CA LEU A 83 4.96 2.67 -2.64
C LEU A 83 5.35 2.18 -4.05
N PHE A 84 4.38 1.88 -4.92
CA PHE A 84 4.64 1.50 -6.32
C PHE A 84 5.27 2.64 -7.15
N LEU A 85 4.92 3.90 -6.87
CA LEU A 85 5.51 5.04 -7.57
C LEU A 85 6.91 5.40 -7.06
N SER A 86 7.27 5.03 -5.83
CA SER A 86 8.65 5.18 -5.34
C SER A 86 9.64 4.37 -6.18
N THR A 87 9.16 3.32 -6.86
CA THR A 87 9.94 2.51 -7.80
C THR A 87 9.81 2.99 -9.25
N ALA A 88 8.96 3.97 -9.55
CA ALA A 88 8.76 4.45 -10.92
C ALA A 88 9.96 5.20 -11.49
N ASP A 89 10.88 5.72 -10.66
CA ASP A 89 12.19 6.22 -11.12
C ASP A 89 13.00 5.12 -11.84
N ILE A 90 12.74 3.85 -11.52
CA ILE A 90 13.36 2.67 -12.16
C ILE A 90 12.81 2.45 -13.58
N SER A 91 11.58 2.89 -13.87
CA SER A 91 10.94 2.68 -15.19
C SER A 91 11.62 3.43 -16.35
N VAL A 92 12.49 4.40 -16.04
CA VAL A 92 13.29 5.14 -17.03
C VAL A 92 14.53 4.33 -17.50
N LEU A 93 14.84 3.21 -16.86
CA LEU A 93 16.01 2.37 -17.17
C LEU A 93 15.69 1.16 -18.09
N ALA A 94 14.46 1.03 -18.58
CA ALA A 94 14.02 -0.05 -19.47
C ALA A 94 14.18 0.28 -20.97
#